data_AF-A0A959I5I7-F1
#
_entry.id   AF-A0A959I5I7-F1
#
_cell.length_a   1.000
_cell.length_b   1.000
_cell.length_c   1.000
_cell.angle_alpha   90.00
_cell.angle_beta   90.00
_cell.angle_gamma   90.00
#
_symmetry.space_group_name_H-M   'P 1'
#
loop_
_entity.id
_entity.type
_entity.pdbx_description
1 polymer ?
#
loop_
_entity_poly.entity_id
_entity_poly.type
_entity_poly.pdbx_seq_one_letter_code
_entity_poly.pdbx_strand_id
1 'polypeptide(L)'
;FARFCSKHREHPFVQSIVGKAFGVFLDRHVLKYPGHRSLPIHFIGSIAFHFRQLLDACCRSRGLQLGKVVKKPIDHLIQFHREQEKLERAS
;
A
#
# COMPACT_ATOMS: atom_id res chain seq x y z
N PHE A 1 18.07 3.07 0.17
CA PHE A 1 17.44 1.78 0.51
C PHE A 1 16.22 1.44 -0.34
N ALA A 2 15.11 2.19 -0.26
CA ALA A 2 13.87 1.90 -1.00
C ALA A 2 14.05 1.68 -2.51
N ARG A 3 14.84 2.53 -3.17
CA ARG A 3 15.13 2.44 -4.62
C ARG A 3 15.97 1.20 -4.98
N PHE A 4 16.90 0.80 -4.11
CA PHE A 4 17.70 -0.42 -4.29
C PHE A 4 16.84 -1.68 -4.15
N CYS A 5 16.07 -1.77 -3.06
CA CYS A 5 15.14 -2.88 -2.85
C CYS A 5 14.12 -2.98 -3.98
N SER A 6 13.57 -1.84 -4.44
CA SER A 6 12.64 -1.84 -5.57
C SER A 6 13.27 -2.31 -6.89
N LYS A 7 14.56 -2.05 -7.12
CA LYS A 7 15.29 -2.51 -8.31
C LYS A 7 15.55 -4.02 -8.27
N HIS A 8 15.74 -4.58 -7.08
CA HIS A 8 16.00 -6.00 -6.84
C HIS A 8 14.81 -6.70 -6.18
N ARG A 9 13.58 -6.24 -6.47
CA ARG A 9 12.38 -6.65 -5.73
C ARG A 9 12.12 -8.15 -5.80
N GLU A 10 12.54 -8.83 -6.86
CA GLU A 10 12.34 -10.28 -7.05
C GLU A 10 13.42 -11.12 -6.38
N HIS A 11 14.52 -10.50 -5.93
CA HIS A 11 15.59 -11.23 -5.27
C HIS A 11 15.09 -11.81 -3.92
N PRO A 12 15.28 -13.11 -3.65
CA PRO A 12 14.73 -13.78 -2.46
C PRO A 12 15.10 -13.09 -1.14
N PHE A 13 16.33 -12.59 -1.02
CA PHE A 13 16.77 -11.82 0.14
C PHE A 13 15.93 -10.55 0.37
N VAL A 14 15.62 -9.81 -0.71
CA VAL A 14 14.82 -8.58 -0.64
C VAL A 14 13.38 -8.91 -0.28
N GLN A 15 12.79 -9.95 -0.88
CA GLN A 15 11.46 -10.45 -0.52
C GLN A 15 11.39 -10.84 0.96
N SER A 16 12.40 -11.56 1.47
CA SER A 16 12.46 -11.99 2.86
C SER A 16 12.54 -10.82 3.84
N ILE A 17 13.45 -9.86 3.61
CA ILE A 17 13.61 -8.74 4.54
C ILE A 17 12.40 -7.79 4.52
N VAL A 18 11.84 -7.51 3.34
CA VAL A 18 10.65 -6.65 3.19
C VAL A 18 9.42 -7.34 3.77
N GLY A 19 9.25 -8.64 3.53
CA GLY A 19 8.13 -9.42 4.06
C GLY A 19 8.15 -9.49 5.59
N LYS A 20 9.33 -9.69 6.18
CA LYS A 20 9.51 -9.62 7.64
C LYS A 20 9.16 -8.23 8.19
N ALA A 21 9.62 -7.17 7.52
CA ALA A 21 9.30 -5.80 7.94
C ALA A 21 7.79 -5.51 7.88
N PHE A 22 7.09 -5.92 6.82
CA PHE A 22 5.64 -5.81 6.73
C PHE A 22 4.94 -6.62 7.81
N GLY A 23 5.37 -7.86 8.05
CA GLY A 23 4.80 -8.68 9.10
C GLY A 23 4.89 -8.01 10.47
N VAL A 24 6.10 -7.55 10.85
CA VAL A 24 6.33 -6.81 12.09
C VAL A 24 5.45 -5.57 12.18
N PHE A 25 5.31 -4.81 11.09
CA PHE A 25 4.47 -3.62 11.06
C PHE A 25 2.99 -3.95 11.29
N LEU A 26 2.46 -4.94 10.58
CA LEU A 26 1.06 -5.37 10.69
C LEU A 26 0.78 -5.88 12.12
N ASP A 27 1.67 -6.68 12.68
CA ASP A 27 1.51 -7.29 14.00
C ASP A 27 1.57 -6.25 15.12
N ARG A 28 2.50 -5.29 15.03
CA ARG A 28 2.70 -4.31 16.08
C ARG A 28 1.73 -3.14 16.05
N HIS A 29 1.25 -2.77 14.87
CA HIS A 29 0.44 -1.58 14.68
C HIS A 29 -0.98 -1.92 14.24
N VAL A 30 -1.14 -2.62 13.11
CA VAL A 30 -2.44 -2.75 12.45
C VAL A 30 -3.41 -3.65 13.20
N LEU A 31 -2.93 -4.79 13.71
CA LEU A 31 -3.79 -5.75 14.44
C LEU A 31 -4.35 -5.21 15.77
N LYS A 32 -3.86 -4.07 16.26
CA LYS A 32 -4.34 -3.50 17.52
C LYS A 32 -5.57 -2.61 17.34
N TYR A 33 -5.93 -2.25 16.11
CA TYR A 33 -7.07 -1.38 15.85
C TYR A 33 -8.38 -2.17 15.83
N PRO A 34 -9.43 -1.72 16.54
CA PRO A 34 -10.74 -2.35 16.43
C PRO A 34 -11.24 -2.30 14.98
N GLY A 35 -11.88 -3.38 14.52
CA GLY A 35 -12.38 -3.48 13.14
C GLY A 35 -11.32 -3.81 12.09
N HIS A 36 -10.07 -4.13 12.48
CA HIS A 36 -9.00 -4.49 11.53
C HIS A 36 -9.34 -5.69 10.62
N ARG A 37 -10.31 -6.54 11.01
CA ARG A 37 -10.79 -7.69 10.21
C ARG A 37 -11.92 -7.33 9.24
N SER A 38 -12.69 -6.29 9.54
CA SER A 38 -13.91 -5.94 8.80
C SER A 38 -13.73 -4.73 7.87
N LEU A 39 -12.68 -3.94 8.08
CA LEU A 39 -12.40 -2.76 7.29
C LEU A 39 -11.16 -2.95 6.41
N PRO A 40 -11.17 -2.46 5.15
CA PRO A 40 -10.00 -2.50 4.30
C PRO A 40 -8.91 -1.56 4.82
N ILE A 41 -7.67 -2.02 4.79
CA ILE A 41 -6.50 -1.25 5.20
C ILE A 41 -5.82 -0.65 3.98
N HIS A 42 -5.74 0.68 3.95
CA HIS A 42 -5.14 1.43 2.86
C HIS A 42 -3.67 1.77 3.17
N PHE A 43 -2.81 1.70 2.15
CA PHE A 43 -1.39 2.04 2.29
C PHE A 43 -1.00 3.15 1.33
N ILE A 44 -0.02 3.96 1.73
CA ILE A 44 0.60 4.99 0.90
C ILE A 44 2.11 4.81 0.83
N GLY A 45 2.71 5.33 -0.24
CA GLY A 45 4.16 5.40 -0.41
C GLY A 45 4.74 4.38 -1.37
N SER A 46 5.97 4.65 -1.80
CA SER A 46 6.65 3.89 -2.85
C SER A 46 6.92 2.43 -2.47
N ILE A 47 7.24 2.13 -1.21
CA ILE A 47 7.49 0.76 -0.75
C ILE A 47 6.22 -0.10 -0.85
N ALA A 48 5.12 0.35 -0.25
CA ALA A 48 3.86 -0.38 -0.31
C ALA A 48 3.41 -0.58 -1.76
N PHE A 49 3.59 0.43 -2.61
CA PHE A 49 3.27 0.34 -4.03
C PHE A 49 4.14 -0.68 -4.78
N HIS A 50 5.47 -0.62 -4.62
CA HIS A 50 6.39 -1.50 -5.34
C HIS A 50 6.34 -2.96 -4.87
N PHE A 51 5.99 -3.19 -3.60
CA PHE A 51 5.88 -4.52 -2.99
C PHE A 51 4.42 -4.91 -2.69
N ARG A 52 3.46 -4.40 -3.46
CA ARG A 52 2.02 -4.61 -3.23
C ARG A 52 1.63 -6.08 -3.12
N GLN A 53 2.17 -6.95 -3.97
CA GLN A 53 1.86 -8.38 -3.94
C GLN A 53 2.33 -9.04 -2.64
N LEU A 54 3.55 -8.73 -2.21
CA LEU A 54 4.10 -9.22 -0.94
C LEU A 54 3.31 -8.67 0.26
N LEU A 55 2.95 -7.38 0.21
CA LEU A 55 2.11 -6.76 1.23
C LEU A 55 0.72 -7.43 1.32
N ASP A 56 0.07 -7.70 0.18
CA ASP A 56 -1.22 -8.40 0.13
C ASP A 56 -1.10 -9.80 0.75
N ALA A 57 -0.05 -10.56 0.42
CA ALA A 57 0.22 -11.85 1.01
C ALA A 57 0.39 -11.76 2.54
N CYS A 58 1.13 -10.76 3.04
CA CYS A 58 1.29 -10.53 4.48
C CYS A 58 -0.01 -10.13 5.18
N CYS A 59 -0.88 -9.36 4.52
CA CYS A 59 -2.20 -8.99 5.03
C CYS A 59 -3.12 -10.22 5.10
N ARG A 60 -3.22 -10.99 4.01
CA ARG A 60 -4.09 -12.17 3.93
C ARG A 60 -3.72 -13.24 4.95
N SER A 61 -2.44 -13.48 5.19
CA SER A 61 -2.00 -14.44 6.21
C SER A 61 -2.38 -14.05 7.64
N ARG A 62 -2.77 -12.78 7.86
CA ARG A 62 -3.25 -12.24 9.14
C ARG A 62 -4.77 -12.02 9.17
N GLY A 63 -5.49 -12.42 8.11
CA GLY A 63 -6.92 -12.18 7.98
C GLY A 63 -7.27 -10.69 7.82
N LEU A 64 -6.37 -9.91 7.22
CA LEU A 64 -6.57 -8.49 6.92
C LEU A 64 -6.94 -8.32 5.44
N GLN A 65 -7.79 -7.35 5.16
CA GLN A 65 -8.17 -7.00 3.79
C GLN A 65 -7.34 -5.81 3.31
N LEU A 66 -6.52 -6.01 2.27
CA LEU A 66 -5.77 -4.91 1.66
C LEU A 66 -6.68 -4.06 0.77
N GLY A 67 -6.73 -2.76 1.04
CA GLY A 67 -7.44 -1.78 0.24
C GLY A 67 -6.57 -1.15 -0.86
N LYS A 68 -6.89 0.11 -1.18
CA LYS A 68 -6.07 0.96 -2.07
C LYS A 68 -4.64 1.10 -1.57
N VAL A 69 -3.69 1.00 -2.51
CA VAL A 69 -2.26 1.27 -2.28
C VAL A 69 -1.83 2.38 -3.24
N VAL A 70 -1.51 3.56 -2.69
CA VAL A 70 -1.23 4.76 -3.48
C VAL A 70 0.25 5.13 -3.41
N LYS A 71 0.90 5.30 -4.56
CA LYS A 71 2.34 5.64 -4.61
C LYS A 71 2.63 7.06 -4.13
N LYS A 72 1.87 8.03 -4.64
CA LYS A 72 1.97 9.45 -4.32
C LYS A 72 0.54 10.02 -4.21
N PRO A 73 0.12 10.49 -3.03
CA PRO A 73 -1.23 11.02 -2.84
C PRO A 73 -1.58 12.21 -3.76
N ILE A 74 -0.57 13.02 -4.12
CA ILE A 74 -0.77 14.22 -4.93
C ILE A 74 -1.25 13.93 -6.35
N ASP A 75 -0.91 12.76 -6.90
CA ASP A 75 -1.35 12.37 -8.26
C ASP A 75 -2.88 12.22 -8.29
N HIS A 76 -3.48 11.68 -7.23
CA HIS A 76 -4.93 11.59 -7.09
C HIS A 76 -5.59 12.96 -6.85
N LEU A 77 -4.94 13.85 -6.10
CA LEU A 77 -5.46 15.20 -5.88
C LEU A 77 -5.50 16.00 -7.19
N ILE A 78 -4.46 15.89 -8.01
CA ILE A 78 -4.40 16.51 -9.34
C ILE A 78 -5.49 15.93 -10.24
N GLN A 79 -5.68 14.60 -10.22
CA GLN A 79 -6.73 13.95 -11.01
C GLN A 79 -8.13 14.44 -10.60
N PHE A 80 -8.41 14.51 -9.29
CA PHE A 80 -9.69 15.00 -8.78
C PHE A 80 -10.00 16.42 -9.28
N HIS A 81 -9.05 17.35 -9.19
CA HIS A 81 -9.25 18.72 -9.66
C HIS A 81 -9.44 18.78 -11.20
N ARG A 82 -8.68 17.99 -11.96
CA ARG A 82 -8.84 17.91 -13.42
C ARG A 82 -10.20 17.34 -13.84
N GLU A 83 -10.75 16.39 -13.09
CA GLU A 83 -12.08 15.82 -13.36
C GLU A 83 -13.20 16.81 -12.99
N GLN A 84 -13.05 17.57 -11.91
CA GLN A 84 -13.95 18.66 -11.55
C GLN A 84 -13.99 19.75 -12.63
N GLU A 85 -12.82 20.25 -13.07
CA GLU A 85 -12.74 21.26 -14.14
C GLU A 85 -13.38 20.80 -15.46
N LYS A 86 -13.31 19.49 -15.77
CA LYS A 86 -13.97 18.92 -16.96
C LYS A 86 -15.49 18.85 -16.81
N LEU A 87 -15.99 18.55 -15.61
CA LEU A 87 -17.42 18.49 -15.33
C LEU A 87 -18.06 19.89 -15.36
N GLU A 88 -17.36 20.90 -14.82
CA GLU A 88 -17.78 22.30 -14.84
C GLU A 88 -17.78 22.90 -16.26
N ARG A 89 -16.86 22.49 -17.14
CA ARG A 89 -16.82 22.94 -18.55
C ARG A 89 -17.81 22.23 -19.47
N ALA A 90 -18.36 21.10 -19.03
CA ALA A 90 -19.35 20.32 -19.77
C ALA A 90 -20.79 20.65 -19.37
N SER A 91 -20.97 21.52 -18.37
CA SER A 91 -22.25 22.05 -17.87
C SER A 91 -22.49 23.45 -18.43
#